data_AF-N1W665-F1
#
_entry.id   AF-N1W665-F1
#
_cell.length_a   1.000
_cell.length_b   1.000
_cell.length_c   1.000
_cell.angle_alpha   90.00
_cell.angle_beta   90.00
_cell.angle_gamma   90.00
#
_symmetry.space_group_name_H-M   'P 1'
#
loop_
_entity.id
_entity.type
_entity.pdbx_description
1 polymer ?
#
loop_
_entity_poly.entity_id
_entity_poly.type
_entity_poly.pdbx_seq_one_letter_code
_entity_poly.pdbx_strand_id
1 'polypeptide(L)'
;MWLLIVHLVALFLFVLLYSFRFQKLVPNPNLNILEQIQVASKDWKSTPYLVLLISFALLLLLPLTLGFTFFLRTDANVVVVIVWIIWAYNWSKYTFWRE
;
A
#
# COMPACT_ATOMS: atom_id res chain seq x y z
N MET A 1 -6.64 -12.70 14.08
CA MET A 1 -5.33 -13.19 13.61
C MET A 1 -5.35 -13.62 12.15
N TRP A 2 -6.31 -14.43 11.70
CA TRP A 2 -6.43 -14.84 10.29
C TRP A 2 -6.45 -13.66 9.29
N LEU A 3 -7.21 -12.59 9.58
CA LEU A 3 -7.23 -11.38 8.74
C LEU A 3 -5.83 -10.81 8.48
N LEU A 4 -5.01 -10.69 9.53
CA LEU A 4 -3.65 -10.17 9.44
C LEU A 4 -2.75 -11.10 8.63
N ILE A 5 -2.84 -12.42 8.86
CA ILE A 5 -2.06 -13.41 8.11
C ILE A 5 -2.40 -13.29 6.62
N VAL A 6 -3.69 -13.27 6.26
CA VAL A 6 -4.14 -13.11 4.88
C VAL A 6 -3.65 -11.78 4.29
N HIS A 7 -3.71 -10.68 5.04
CA HIS A 7 -3.20 -9.38 4.60
C HIS A 7 -1.69 -9.39 4.34
N LEU A 8 -0.90 -9.96 5.25
CA LEU A 8 0.56 -10.04 5.10
C LEU A 8 0.95 -10.91 3.91
N VAL A 9 0.29 -12.07 3.74
CA VAL A 9 0.51 -12.95 2.59
C VAL A 9 0.13 -12.24 1.29
N ALA A 10 -1.02 -11.57 1.25
CA ALA A 10 -1.45 -10.80 0.08
C ALA A 10 -0.45 -9.69 -0.25
N LEU A 11 -0.07 -8.86 0.73
CA LEU A 11 0.91 -7.79 0.56
C LEU A 11 2.23 -8.35 0.01
N PHE A 12 2.74 -9.42 0.62
CA PHE A 12 3.98 -10.06 0.19
C PHE A 12 3.89 -10.59 -1.25
N LEU A 13 2.81 -11.30 -1.59
CA LEU A 13 2.61 -11.84 -2.94
C LEU A 13 2.51 -10.74 -4.00
N PHE A 14 1.73 -9.69 -3.73
CA PHE A 14 1.56 -8.58 -4.67
C PHE A 14 2.86 -7.78 -4.87
N VAL A 15 3.63 -7.56 -3.80
CA VAL A 15 4.96 -6.94 -3.89
C VAL A 15 5.92 -7.80 -4.72
N LEU A 16 5.98 -9.12 -4.48
CA LEU A 16 6.82 -10.03 -5.27
C LEU A 16 6.39 -10.08 -6.74
N LEU A 17 5.08 -10.21 -6.99
CA LEU A 17 4.54 -10.20 -8.35
C LEU A 17 4.93 -8.92 -9.08
N TYR A 18 4.84 -7.77 -8.41
CA TYR A 18 5.26 -6.51 -9.00
C TYR A 18 6.76 -6.50 -9.29
N SER A 19 7.62 -6.73 -8.29
CA SER A 19 9.08 -6.63 -8.42
C SER A 19 9.68 -7.62 -9.43
N PHE A 20 9.20 -8.86 -9.47
CA PHE A 20 9.81 -9.90 -10.32
C PHE A 20 9.19 -10.00 -11.71
N ARG A 21 7.89 -9.72 -11.85
CA ARG A 21 7.16 -9.93 -13.10
C ARG A 21 6.76 -8.63 -13.78
N PHE A 22 6.09 -7.73 -13.06
CA PHE A 22 5.41 -6.60 -13.69
C PHE A 22 6.26 -5.33 -13.81
N GLN A 23 7.27 -5.14 -12.96
CA GLN A 23 8.13 -3.96 -13.01
C GLN A 23 8.79 -3.81 -14.40
N LYS A 24 9.25 -4.91 -15.00
CA LYS A 24 9.89 -4.93 -16.33
C LYS A 24 8.94 -4.59 -17.49
N LEU A 25 7.63 -4.61 -17.25
CA LEU A 25 6.59 -4.34 -18.25
C LEU A 25 6.13 -2.88 -18.23
N VAL A 26 6.59 -2.10 -17.25
CA VAL A 26 6.31 -0.67 -17.15
C VAL A 26 7.27 0.09 -18.07
N PRO A 27 6.81 1.09 -18.85
CA PRO A 27 7.65 1.82 -19.81
C PRO A 27 8.86 2.54 -19.19
N ASN A 28 8.80 2.90 -17.89
CA ASN A 28 9.89 3.56 -17.18
C ASN A 28 10.11 2.92 -15.78
N PRO A 29 10.73 1.73 -15.70
CA PRO A 29 10.82 0.95 -14.46
C PRO A 29 11.78 1.56 -13.42
N ASN A 30 12.65 2.47 -13.86
CA ASN A 30 13.67 3.12 -13.04
C ASN A 30 13.19 4.41 -12.36
N LEU A 31 11.94 4.83 -12.60
CA LEU A 31 11.37 6.00 -11.91
C LEU A 31 11.22 5.73 -10.41
N ASN A 32 11.11 6.80 -9.63
CA ASN A 32 10.79 6.67 -8.21
C ASN A 32 9.45 5.93 -8.03
N ILE A 33 9.35 5.04 -7.04
CA ILE A 33 8.12 4.27 -6.78
C ILE A 33 6.89 5.18 -6.62
N LEU A 34 7.04 6.36 -6.02
CA LEU A 34 5.96 7.33 -5.86
C LEU A 34 5.46 7.86 -7.20
N GLU A 35 6.37 8.15 -8.11
CA GLU A 35 6.05 8.59 -9.48
C GLU A 35 5.42 7.46 -10.28
N GLN A 36 5.87 6.22 -10.07
CA GLN A 36 5.24 5.06 -10.69
C GLN A 36 3.81 4.86 -10.18
N ILE A 37 3.54 5.05 -8.89
CA ILE A 37 2.18 4.97 -8.32
C ILE A 37 1.31 6.11 -8.86
N GLN A 38 1.87 7.31 -9.08
CA GLN A 38 1.18 8.44 -9.72
C GLN A 38 0.77 8.15 -11.16
N VAL A 39 1.66 7.55 -11.95
CA VAL A 39 1.33 7.13 -13.32
C VAL A 39 0.31 6.00 -13.28
N ALA A 40 0.48 5.06 -12.36
CA ALA A 40 -0.42 3.92 -12.19
C ALA A 40 -1.85 4.34 -11.84
N SER A 41 -2.04 5.42 -11.06
CA SER A 41 -3.37 5.95 -10.74
C SER A 41 -4.13 6.46 -11.97
N LYS A 42 -3.40 6.99 -12.96
CA LYS A 42 -3.96 7.47 -14.24
C LYS A 42 -4.26 6.33 -15.21
N ASP A 43 -3.45 5.28 -15.19
CA ASP A 43 -3.59 4.09 -16.06
C ASP A 43 -3.86 2.79 -15.28
N TRP A 44 -4.80 2.85 -14.35
CA TRP A 44 -5.11 1.73 -13.44
C TRP A 44 -5.64 0.48 -14.15
N LYS A 45 -6.04 0.58 -15.43
CA LYS A 45 -6.51 -0.55 -16.23
C LYS A 45 -5.38 -1.47 -16.68
N SER A 46 -4.15 -0.96 -16.75
CA SER A 46 -2.97 -1.74 -17.08
C SER A 46 -2.64 -2.69 -15.93
N THR A 47 -2.49 -3.99 -16.20
CA THR A 47 -2.24 -5.01 -15.17
C THR A 47 -1.02 -4.71 -14.28
N PRO A 48 0.16 -4.30 -14.82
CA PRO A 48 1.29 -3.87 -14.00
C PRO A 48 0.96 -2.77 -12.99
N TYR A 49 0.22 -1.76 -13.43
CA TYR A 49 -0.18 -0.61 -12.61
C TYR A 49 -1.24 -1.00 -11.58
N LEU A 50 -2.19 -1.86 -11.95
CA LEU A 50 -3.17 -2.40 -11.02
C LEU A 50 -2.51 -3.20 -9.89
N VAL A 51 -1.53 -4.05 -10.20
CA VAL A 51 -0.78 -4.82 -9.20
C VAL A 51 0.00 -3.88 -8.27
N LEU A 52 0.62 -2.82 -8.81
CA LEU A 52 1.30 -1.80 -8.01
C LEU A 52 0.34 -1.07 -7.07
N LEU A 53 -0.81 -0.63 -7.58
CA LEU A 53 -1.82 0.07 -6.79
C LEU A 53 -2.39 -0.81 -5.69
N ILE A 54 -2.64 -2.10 -5.96
CA ILE A 54 -3.10 -3.05 -4.93
C ILE A 54 -2.02 -3.24 -3.86
N SER A 55 -0.75 -3.40 -4.26
CA SER A 55 0.37 -3.50 -3.31
C SER A 55 0.43 -2.27 -2.40
N PHE A 56 0.29 -1.08 -2.98
CA PHE A 56 0.30 0.17 -2.24
C PHE A 56 -0.92 0.31 -1.32
N ALA A 57 -2.11 -0.06 -1.77
CA ALA A 57 -3.31 -0.05 -0.95
C ALA A 57 -3.20 -1.02 0.25
N LEU A 58 -2.68 -2.23 0.03
CA LEU A 58 -2.43 -3.20 1.10
C LEU A 58 -1.41 -2.68 2.12
N LEU A 59 -0.39 -1.94 1.66
CA LEU A 59 0.57 -1.28 2.54
C LEU A 59 -0.09 -0.18 3.40
N LEU A 60 -0.94 0.66 2.79
CA LEU A 60 -1.68 1.70 3.50
C LEU A 60 -2.68 1.13 4.51
N LEU A 61 -3.26 -0.05 4.22
CA LEU A 61 -4.21 -0.74 5.10
C LEU A 61 -3.55 -1.61 6.18
N LEU A 62 -2.26 -1.91 6.06
CA LEU A 62 -1.54 -2.76 7.01
C LEU A 62 -1.72 -2.28 8.47
N PRO A 63 -1.56 -0.99 8.81
CA PRO A 63 -1.75 -0.53 10.18
C PRO A 63 -3.18 -0.69 10.69
N LEU A 64 -4.18 -0.55 9.81
CA LEU A 64 -5.58 -0.77 10.16
C LEU A 64 -5.83 -2.25 10.51
N THR A 65 -5.24 -3.16 9.75
CA THR A 65 -5.37 -4.60 10.02
C THR A 65 -4.62 -5.05 11.28
N LEU A 66 -3.47 -4.45 11.58
CA LEU A 66 -2.79 -4.58 12.87
C LEU A 66 -3.66 -4.02 14.01
N GLY A 67 -4.26 -2.84 13.77
CA GLY A 67 -5.29 -2.17 14.56
C GLY A 67 -6.39 -3.13 15.04
N PHE A 68 -7.10 -3.73 14.08
CA PHE A 68 -8.17 -4.67 14.36
C PHE A 68 -7.70 -5.99 14.99
N THR A 69 -6.46 -6.42 14.71
CA THR A 69 -5.97 -7.73 15.17
C THR A 69 -5.46 -7.70 16.60
N PHE A 70 -4.78 -6.63 17.01
CA PHE A 70 -4.14 -6.55 18.33
C PHE A 70 -4.58 -5.33 19.17
N PHE A 71 -5.10 -4.29 18.54
CA PHE A 71 -5.02 -2.92 19.05
C PHE A 71 -6.37 -2.33 19.55
N LEU A 72 -7.40 -3.14 19.83
CA LEU A 72 -8.65 -2.66 20.46
C LEU A 72 -8.81 -3.03 21.95
N ARG A 73 -7.69 -3.30 22.65
CA ARG A 73 -7.70 -3.66 24.08
C ARG A 73 -7.28 -2.55 25.06
N THR A 74 -6.55 -1.51 24.64
CA THR A 74 -6.00 -0.48 25.54
C THR A 74 -5.93 0.90 24.89
N ASP A 75 -5.90 1.98 25.68
CA ASP A 75 -5.89 3.37 25.17
C ASP A 75 -4.62 3.73 24.39
N ALA A 76 -3.47 3.18 24.77
CA ALA A 76 -2.20 3.35 24.04
C ALA A 76 -2.32 2.87 22.58
N ASN A 77 -3.22 1.93 22.33
CA ASN A 77 -3.42 1.38 21.02
C ASN A 77 -4.18 2.31 20.07
N VAL A 78 -5.06 3.16 20.62
CA VAL A 78 -5.79 4.17 19.85
C VAL A 78 -4.83 5.21 19.28
N VAL A 79 -3.83 5.64 20.06
CA VAL A 79 -2.81 6.59 19.62
C VAL A 79 -2.01 6.05 18.44
N VAL A 80 -1.61 4.78 18.50
CA VAL A 80 -0.90 4.11 17.39
C VAL A 80 -1.76 4.13 16.12
N VAL A 81 -3.03 3.76 16.21
CA VAL A 81 -3.96 3.81 15.07
C VAL A 81 -4.08 5.22 14.50
N ILE A 82 -4.20 6.26 15.33
CA ILE A 82 -4.30 7.66 14.90
C ILE A 82 -3.02 8.09 14.15
N VAL A 83 -1.83 7.84 14.69
CA VAL A 83 -0.55 8.17 14.04
C VAL A 83 -0.46 7.48 12.68
N TRP A 84 -0.95 6.25 12.58
CA TRP A 84 -0.95 5.51 11.32
C TRP A 84 -1.98 6.02 10.30
N ILE A 85 -3.15 6.49 10.73
CA ILE A 85 -4.12 7.15 9.84
C ILE A 85 -3.50 8.43 9.28
N ILE A 86 -2.83 9.22 10.12
CA ILE A 86 -2.10 10.42 9.69
C ILE A 86 -0.99 10.04 8.68
N TRP A 87 -0.26 8.97 8.94
CA TRP A 87 0.76 8.45 8.02
C TRP A 87 0.14 8.05 6.67
N ALA A 88 -0.92 7.23 6.66
CA ALA A 88 -1.57 6.76 5.44
C ALA A 88 -2.19 7.93 4.64
N TYR A 89 -2.77 8.91 5.33
CA TYR A 89 -3.26 10.15 4.74
C TYR A 89 -2.13 10.93 4.08
N ASN A 90 -1.01 11.13 4.77
CA ASN A 90 0.14 11.86 4.21
C ASN A 90 0.70 11.15 2.98
N TRP A 91 0.92 9.82 3.05
CA TRP A 91 1.36 9.06 1.88
C TRP A 91 0.40 9.18 0.71
N SER A 92 -0.91 9.07 0.97
CA SER A 92 -1.93 9.24 -0.06
C SER A 92 -1.89 10.66 -0.66
N LYS A 93 -1.76 11.70 0.17
CA LYS A 93 -1.67 13.09 -0.27
C LYS A 93 -0.41 13.34 -1.12
N TYR A 94 0.76 12.94 -0.64
CA TYR A 94 2.02 13.11 -1.39
C TYR A 94 2.04 12.32 -2.69
N THR A 95 1.35 11.18 -2.70
CA THR A 95 1.25 10.34 -3.90
C THR A 95 0.24 10.92 -4.89
N PHE A 96 -0.98 11.27 -4.50
CA PHE A 96 -2.04 11.61 -5.47
C PHE A 96 -2.27 13.12 -5.69
N TRP A 97 -1.88 13.96 -4.72
CA TRP A 97 -2.13 15.41 -4.69
C TRP A 97 -0.84 16.22 -4.56
N ARG A 98 0.21 15.83 -5.29
CA ARG A 98 1.41 16.67 -5.45
C ARG A 98 0.99 17.97 -6.15
N GLU A 99 0.74 19.02 -5.38
CA GLU A 99 0.82 20.42 -5.83
C GLU A 99 2.26 20.77 -6.18
#